data_AF-A0A962P164-F1
#
_entry.id   AF-A0A962P164-F1
#
_cell.length_a   1.000
_cell.length_b   1.000
_cell.length_c   1.000
_cell.angle_alpha   90.00
_cell.angle_beta   90.00
_cell.angle_gamma   90.00
#
_symmetry.space_group_name_H-M   'P 1'
#
loop_
_entity.id
_entity.type
_entity.pdbx_description
1 polymer ?
#
loop_
_entity_poly.entity_id
_entity_poly.type
_entity_poly.pdbx_seq_one_letter_code
_entity_poly.pdbx_strand_id
1 'polypeptide(L)'
;AMAQQIFGTNDANHPGVATFTGLGRYLISGPIQVLNFSYFQQDFPDTFRTAVEIRNEIQERGWQKVVAFQTRNPMHRAHEELCKMAMEAVDADGVLIHMLLGKLKPGDIPAPVRDAAIRKMVELYFPKNTVMITGYGFDMLYAGPREAVLHSIFRQNSGCAHFIVGRDHAGVGDYYGAFEAQEIFDQRVPKGALDIEIFKADHTAYSKKLNKVVMMRDVPDHSIEDFVILSGTKVRQMLAAGEDLPQEFARPEVAKILMAHYQNEA
;
A
#
# COMPACT_ATOMS: atom_id res chain seq x y z
N ALA A 1 -12.62 7.75 25.21
CA ALA A 1 -11.73 8.89 24.93
C ALA A 1 -10.67 8.54 23.88
N MET A 2 -9.74 7.60 24.14
CA MET A 2 -8.68 7.24 23.17
C MET A 2 -9.21 6.67 21.86
N ALA A 3 -10.14 5.70 21.90
CA ALA A 3 -10.70 5.08 20.70
C ALA A 3 -11.29 6.12 19.72
N GLN A 4 -12.21 6.97 20.19
CA GLN A 4 -12.74 8.10 19.43
C GLN A 4 -11.65 8.98 18.76
N GLN A 5 -10.53 9.23 19.44
CA GLN A 5 -9.46 10.10 18.91
C GLN A 5 -8.58 9.41 17.87
N ILE A 6 -8.41 8.10 17.99
CA ILE A 6 -7.59 7.27 17.10
C ILE A 6 -8.40 6.91 15.85
N PHE A 7 -9.61 6.36 16.04
CA PHE A 7 -10.44 5.77 14.98
C PHE A 7 -11.55 6.69 14.48
N GLY A 8 -11.73 7.89 15.05
CA GLY A 8 -12.86 8.77 14.69
C GLY A 8 -14.24 8.25 15.11
N THR A 9 -14.32 7.08 15.74
CA THR A 9 -15.55 6.42 16.17
C THR A 9 -15.33 5.60 17.45
N ASN A 10 -16.42 5.31 18.17
CA ASN A 10 -16.44 4.31 19.25
C ASN A 10 -17.31 3.10 18.89
N ASP A 11 -17.71 2.97 17.62
CA ASP A 11 -18.49 1.82 17.15
C ASP A 11 -17.72 0.51 17.35
N ALA A 12 -18.29 -0.41 18.12
CA ALA A 12 -17.68 -1.71 18.41
C ALA A 12 -17.64 -2.62 17.17
N ASN A 13 -18.37 -2.31 16.10
CA ASN A 13 -18.27 -3.04 14.83
C ASN A 13 -17.04 -2.64 14.02
N HIS A 14 -16.41 -1.49 14.31
CA HIS A 14 -15.14 -1.13 13.69
C HIS A 14 -14.04 -2.08 14.20
N PRO A 15 -13.35 -2.84 13.33
CA PRO A 15 -12.41 -3.88 13.76
C PRO A 15 -11.27 -3.34 14.64
N GLY A 16 -10.70 -2.18 14.29
CA GLY A 16 -9.72 -1.48 15.13
C GLY A 16 -10.22 -1.11 16.53
N VAL A 17 -11.46 -0.59 16.64
CA VAL A 17 -12.08 -0.26 17.93
C VAL A 17 -12.31 -1.53 18.74
N ALA A 18 -12.85 -2.58 18.12
CA ALA A 18 -13.10 -3.88 18.76
C ALA A 18 -11.81 -4.48 19.33
N THR A 19 -10.74 -4.50 18.52
CA THR A 19 -9.41 -4.96 18.97
C THR A 19 -8.91 -4.09 20.12
N PHE A 20 -8.82 -2.77 19.94
CA PHE A 20 -8.25 -1.86 20.94
C PHE A 20 -8.98 -1.90 22.28
N THR A 21 -10.31 -1.96 22.26
CA THR A 21 -11.12 -2.00 23.49
C THR A 21 -11.16 -3.39 24.13
N GLY A 22 -10.79 -4.44 23.40
CA GLY A 22 -10.70 -5.82 23.87
C GLY A 22 -9.40 -6.20 24.62
N LEU A 23 -8.37 -5.34 24.63
CA LEU A 23 -7.04 -5.64 25.21
C LEU A 23 -6.96 -5.54 26.75
N GLY A 24 -8.07 -5.23 27.43
CA GLY A 24 -8.10 -5.00 28.88
C GLY A 24 -7.94 -3.53 29.27
N ARG A 25 -7.72 -3.26 30.56
CA ARG A 25 -7.75 -1.90 31.15
C ARG A 25 -6.45 -1.47 31.85
N TYR A 26 -5.48 -2.37 31.95
CA TYR A 26 -4.20 -2.09 32.59
C TYR A 26 -3.14 -1.76 31.53
N LEU A 27 -2.46 -0.63 31.69
CA LEU A 27 -1.36 -0.21 30.82
C LEU A 27 -0.04 -0.38 31.56
N ILE A 28 0.85 -1.22 31.03
CA ILE A 28 2.20 -1.40 31.55
C ILE A 28 3.13 -0.57 30.66
N SER A 29 3.97 0.27 31.29
CA SER A 29 4.86 1.20 30.58
C SER A 29 6.28 1.12 31.11
N GLY A 30 7.27 1.18 30.21
CA GLY A 30 8.69 1.17 30.55
C GLY A 30 9.56 0.93 29.31
N PRO A 31 10.89 1.05 29.43
CA PRO A 31 11.81 0.70 28.36
C PRO A 31 11.74 -0.80 28.05
N ILE A 32 11.93 -1.17 26.78
CA ILE A 32 11.95 -2.56 26.33
C ILE A 32 13.24 -2.87 25.56
N GLN A 33 13.60 -4.15 25.54
CA GLN A 33 14.58 -4.70 24.60
C GLN A 33 13.88 -5.79 23.79
N VAL A 34 13.87 -5.62 22.46
CA VAL A 34 13.23 -6.58 21.54
C VAL A 34 14.28 -7.62 21.12
N LEU A 35 13.98 -8.90 21.33
CA LEU A 35 14.92 -10.00 21.08
C LEU A 35 14.79 -10.63 19.69
N ASN A 36 13.63 -10.47 19.04
CA ASN A 36 13.35 -10.96 17.69
C ASN A 36 12.20 -10.17 17.06
N PHE A 37 12.02 -10.32 15.74
CA PHE A 37 10.93 -9.67 14.97
C PHE A 37 9.70 -10.57 14.79
N SER A 38 9.45 -11.48 15.73
CA SER A 38 8.33 -12.43 15.69
C SER A 38 8.33 -13.30 14.41
N TYR A 39 7.15 -13.81 14.05
CA TYR A 39 6.94 -14.60 12.84
C TYR A 39 7.17 -13.81 11.55
N PHE A 40 7.17 -12.47 11.59
CA PHE A 40 7.31 -11.65 10.39
C PHE A 40 8.63 -11.91 9.65
N GLN A 41 9.73 -12.05 10.38
CA GLN A 41 11.02 -12.38 9.77
C GLN A 41 11.13 -13.87 9.40
N GLN A 42 10.53 -14.75 10.20
CA GLN A 42 10.63 -16.20 10.00
C GLN A 42 9.82 -16.67 8.79
N ASP A 43 8.60 -16.17 8.64
CA ASP A 43 7.67 -16.55 7.58
C ASP A 43 7.95 -15.79 6.26
N PHE A 44 8.61 -14.62 6.35
CA PHE A 44 8.91 -13.76 5.20
C PHE A 44 10.38 -13.31 5.15
N PRO A 45 11.36 -14.22 5.18
CA PRO A 45 12.78 -13.87 5.35
C PRO A 45 13.34 -13.01 4.22
N ASP A 46 12.88 -13.24 2.98
CA ASP A 46 13.37 -12.52 1.80
C ASP A 46 12.77 -11.11 1.64
N THR A 47 11.67 -10.84 2.35
CA THR A 47 10.86 -9.63 2.17
C THR A 47 10.88 -8.74 3.41
N PHE A 48 10.86 -9.31 4.62
CA PHE A 48 10.90 -8.56 5.87
C PHE A 48 12.18 -7.73 5.95
N ARG A 49 12.05 -6.43 6.24
CA ARG A 49 13.19 -5.54 6.49
C ARG A 49 12.91 -4.63 7.67
N THR A 50 13.96 -4.33 8.41
CA THR A 50 13.96 -3.25 9.39
C THR A 50 14.11 -1.90 8.70
N ALA A 51 13.66 -0.82 9.34
CA ALA A 51 13.91 0.54 8.83
C ALA A 51 15.40 0.86 8.67
N VAL A 52 16.27 0.22 9.46
CA VAL A 52 17.73 0.36 9.38
C VAL A 52 18.26 -0.25 8.09
N GLU A 53 17.89 -1.49 7.78
CA GLU A 53 18.29 -2.16 6.55
C GLU A 53 17.77 -1.43 5.30
N ILE A 54 16.53 -0.93 5.36
CA ILE A 54 15.95 -0.11 4.28
C ILE A 54 16.79 1.14 4.03
N ARG A 55 17.20 1.87 5.09
CA ARG A 55 18.07 3.04 4.94
C ARG A 55 19.44 2.71 4.35
N ASN A 56 20.04 1.60 4.80
CA ASN A 56 21.32 1.15 4.29
C ASN A 56 21.21 0.81 2.79
N GLU A 57 20.17 0.09 2.39
CA GLU A 57 19.96 -0.28 0.99
C GLU A 57 19.66 0.96 0.11
N ILE A 58 18.91 1.95 0.62
CA ILE A 58 18.72 3.25 -0.07
C ILE A 58 20.08 3.92 -0.32
N GLN A 59 20.96 3.94 0.68
CA GLN A 59 22.29 4.51 0.56
C GLN A 59 23.18 3.73 -0.43
N GLU A 60 23.17 2.40 -0.36
CA GLU A 60 23.91 1.51 -1.27
C GLU A 60 23.49 1.69 -2.74
N ARG A 61 22.19 1.92 -2.97
CA ARG A 61 21.62 2.21 -4.30
C ARG A 61 21.92 3.63 -4.79
N GLY A 62 22.44 4.50 -3.93
CA GLY A 62 22.75 5.90 -4.23
C GLY A 62 21.52 6.80 -4.33
N TRP A 63 20.35 6.34 -3.89
CA TRP A 63 19.11 7.12 -3.97
C TRP A 63 19.10 8.27 -2.97
N GLN A 64 18.75 9.48 -3.43
CA GLN A 64 18.60 10.67 -2.61
C GLN A 64 17.13 10.93 -2.27
N LYS A 65 16.23 10.73 -3.23
CA LYS A 65 14.79 10.95 -3.07
C LYS A 65 14.02 9.66 -3.35
N VAL A 66 13.38 9.15 -2.30
CA VAL A 66 12.63 7.89 -2.35
C VAL A 66 11.16 8.12 -2.04
N VAL A 67 10.30 7.57 -2.90
CA VAL A 67 8.84 7.52 -2.71
C VAL A 67 8.46 6.20 -2.07
N ALA A 68 7.61 6.19 -1.06
CA ALA A 68 7.07 4.96 -0.49
C ALA A 68 5.65 4.68 -1.00
N PHE A 69 5.38 3.41 -1.28
CA PHE A 69 4.06 2.89 -1.62
C PHE A 69 3.70 1.70 -0.73
N GLN A 70 2.54 1.73 -0.09
CA GLN A 70 2.02 0.60 0.70
C GLN A 70 1.12 -0.28 -0.15
N THR A 71 1.31 -1.60 -0.08
CA THR A 71 0.31 -2.54 -0.59
C THR A 71 0.24 -3.82 0.25
N ARG A 72 -0.93 -4.44 0.29
CA ARG A 72 -1.12 -5.82 0.76
C ARG A 72 -1.57 -6.76 -0.36
N ASN A 73 -1.92 -6.20 -1.51
CA ASN A 73 -2.41 -6.89 -2.69
C ASN A 73 -1.31 -6.96 -3.76
N PRO A 74 -1.40 -7.89 -4.72
CA PRO A 74 -0.64 -7.76 -5.95
C PRO A 74 -0.88 -6.39 -6.60
N MET A 75 0.15 -5.88 -7.26
CA MET A 75 0.04 -4.62 -8.01
C MET A 75 -0.40 -4.92 -9.44
N HIS A 76 -1.54 -4.34 -9.84
CA HIS A 76 -1.98 -4.29 -11.23
C HIS A 76 -1.41 -3.04 -11.91
N ARG A 77 -1.73 -2.85 -13.20
CA ARG A 77 -1.20 -1.74 -14.00
C ARG A 77 -1.52 -0.38 -13.41
N ALA A 78 -2.67 -0.24 -12.75
CA ALA A 78 -3.06 0.99 -12.05
C ALA A 78 -2.04 1.40 -10.95
N HIS A 79 -1.70 0.49 -10.04
CA HIS A 79 -0.72 0.77 -8.97
C HIS A 79 0.72 0.88 -9.49
N GLU A 80 1.06 0.08 -10.51
CA GLU A 80 2.35 0.18 -11.21
C GLU A 80 2.58 1.59 -11.74
N GLU A 81 1.61 2.11 -12.51
CA GLU A 81 1.69 3.44 -13.11
C GLU A 81 1.54 4.54 -12.06
N LEU A 82 0.77 4.34 -10.98
CA LEU A 82 0.74 5.27 -9.85
C LEU A 82 2.13 5.50 -9.24
N CYS A 83 2.90 4.43 -9.02
CA CYS A 83 4.26 4.56 -8.53
C CYS A 83 5.13 5.36 -9.51
N LYS A 84 5.02 5.10 -10.81
CA LYS A 84 5.78 5.84 -11.84
C LYS A 84 5.38 7.31 -11.89
N MET A 85 4.09 7.63 -11.87
CA MET A 85 3.58 9.00 -11.82
C MET A 85 4.11 9.74 -10.58
N ALA A 86 4.10 9.08 -9.41
CA ALA A 86 4.61 9.67 -8.19
C ALA A 86 6.13 9.91 -8.28
N MET A 87 6.90 8.95 -8.79
CA MET A 87 8.33 9.12 -9.01
C MET A 87 8.64 10.26 -9.98
N GLU A 88 7.93 10.35 -11.10
CA GLU A 88 8.12 11.40 -12.09
C GLU A 88 7.75 12.78 -11.52
N ALA A 89 6.60 12.90 -10.87
CA ALA A 89 6.09 14.16 -10.35
C ALA A 89 6.99 14.80 -9.29
N VAL A 90 7.70 13.97 -8.51
CA VAL A 90 8.58 14.45 -7.44
C VAL A 90 10.05 14.30 -7.79
N ASP A 91 10.40 13.87 -9.01
CA ASP A 91 11.77 13.62 -9.47
C ASP A 91 12.54 12.69 -8.50
N ALA A 92 11.99 11.49 -8.30
CA ALA A 92 12.51 10.48 -7.37
C ALA A 92 13.47 9.49 -8.05
N ASP A 93 14.52 9.11 -7.32
CA ASP A 93 15.51 8.11 -7.78
C ASP A 93 14.95 6.68 -7.70
N GLY A 94 14.02 6.44 -6.77
CA GLY A 94 13.45 5.12 -6.56
C GLY A 94 12.14 5.12 -5.78
N VAL A 95 11.47 3.97 -5.82
CA VAL A 95 10.27 3.68 -5.03
C VAL A 95 10.50 2.48 -4.10
N LEU A 96 10.11 2.66 -2.84
CA LEU A 96 9.99 1.61 -1.86
C LEU A 96 8.56 1.05 -1.90
N ILE A 97 8.40 -0.16 -2.46
CA ILE A 97 7.18 -0.94 -2.31
C ILE A 97 7.24 -1.64 -0.95
N HIS A 98 6.52 -1.08 0.02
CA HIS A 98 6.58 -1.49 1.42
C HIS A 98 5.31 -2.26 1.82
N MET A 99 5.40 -3.60 1.76
CA MET A 99 4.26 -4.47 2.02
C MET A 99 3.95 -4.60 3.51
N LEU A 100 2.65 -4.60 3.84
CA LEU A 100 2.21 -5.01 5.16
C LEU A 100 2.22 -6.54 5.25
N LEU A 101 3.09 -7.09 6.10
CA LEU A 101 3.22 -8.52 6.35
C LEU A 101 2.37 -8.91 7.57
N GLY A 102 1.69 -10.04 7.47
CA GLY A 102 0.83 -10.54 8.53
C GLY A 102 0.15 -11.83 8.15
N LYS A 103 -0.73 -12.31 9.04
CA LYS A 103 -1.52 -13.52 8.80
C LYS A 103 -2.54 -13.28 7.68
N LEU A 104 -2.70 -14.28 6.82
CA LEU A 104 -3.70 -14.28 5.76
C LEU A 104 -5.12 -14.27 6.35
N LYS A 105 -6.02 -13.51 5.73
CA LYS A 105 -7.47 -13.64 5.91
C LYS A 105 -8.05 -14.60 4.87
N PRO A 106 -9.23 -15.19 5.13
CA PRO A 106 -9.92 -15.99 4.12
C PRO A 106 -10.09 -15.21 2.80
N GLY A 107 -9.57 -15.76 1.71
CA GLY A 107 -9.59 -15.15 0.37
C GLY A 107 -8.40 -14.23 0.05
N ASP A 108 -7.43 -14.06 0.95
CA ASP A 108 -6.17 -13.37 0.65
C ASP A 108 -5.23 -14.24 -0.18
N ILE A 109 -4.54 -13.61 -1.13
CA ILE A 109 -3.51 -14.27 -1.94
C ILE A 109 -2.28 -14.56 -1.04
N PRO A 110 -1.74 -15.79 -1.04
CA PRO A 110 -0.55 -16.14 -0.27
C PRO A 110 0.63 -15.22 -0.55
N ALA A 111 1.42 -14.93 0.49
CA ALA A 111 2.54 -14.01 0.38
C ALA A 111 3.55 -14.36 -0.74
N PRO A 112 3.93 -15.64 -0.97
CA PRO A 112 4.84 -15.98 -2.06
C PRO A 112 4.27 -15.63 -3.44
N VAL A 113 2.96 -15.80 -3.66
CA VAL A 113 2.30 -15.48 -4.93
C VAL A 113 2.25 -13.97 -5.14
N ARG A 114 1.90 -13.21 -4.10
CA ARG A 114 1.92 -11.74 -4.14
C ARG A 114 3.32 -11.20 -4.41
N ASP A 115 4.32 -11.71 -3.70
CA ASP A 115 5.72 -11.29 -3.83
C ASP A 115 6.24 -11.60 -5.24
N ALA A 116 5.97 -12.80 -5.77
CA ALA A 116 6.31 -13.16 -7.15
C ALA A 116 5.64 -12.24 -8.19
N ALA A 117 4.37 -11.89 -8.01
CA ALA A 117 3.65 -10.99 -8.89
C ALA A 117 4.27 -9.58 -8.91
N ILE A 118 4.59 -9.02 -7.74
CA ILE A 118 5.22 -7.70 -7.62
C ILE A 118 6.65 -7.72 -8.20
N ARG A 119 7.45 -8.76 -7.89
CA ARG A 119 8.81 -8.90 -8.43
C ARG A 119 8.80 -9.00 -9.95
N LYS A 120 7.88 -9.79 -10.53
CA LYS A 120 7.75 -9.92 -11.99
C LYS A 120 7.37 -8.60 -12.65
N MET A 121 6.47 -7.83 -12.04
CA MET A 121 6.12 -6.48 -12.50
C MET A 121 7.35 -5.57 -12.48
N VAL A 122 8.11 -5.54 -11.39
CA VAL A 122 9.31 -4.70 -11.26
C VAL A 122 10.40 -5.09 -12.25
N GLU A 123 10.67 -6.38 -12.40
CA GLU A 123 11.69 -6.92 -13.30
C GLU A 123 11.48 -6.47 -14.75
N LEU A 124 10.22 -6.44 -15.21
CA LEU A 124 9.89 -6.23 -16.62
C LEU A 124 9.48 -4.78 -16.94
N TYR A 125 8.92 -4.05 -15.98
CA TYR A 125 8.23 -2.79 -16.25
C TYR A 125 8.79 -1.56 -15.52
N PHE A 126 9.83 -1.74 -14.70
CA PHE A 126 10.57 -0.64 -14.10
C PHE A 126 12.01 -0.60 -14.62
N PRO A 127 12.62 0.59 -14.78
CA PRO A 127 14.04 0.70 -15.08
C PRO A 127 14.88 0.02 -13.98
N LYS A 128 16.08 -0.44 -14.34
CA LYS A 128 17.00 -1.03 -13.36
C LYS A 128 17.32 -0.02 -12.24
N ASN A 129 17.47 -0.52 -11.01
CA ASN A 129 17.78 0.28 -9.83
C ASN A 129 16.76 1.41 -9.53
N THR A 130 15.46 1.16 -9.74
CA THR A 130 14.40 2.14 -9.40
C THR A 130 13.38 1.63 -8.38
N VAL A 131 13.42 0.35 -8.01
CA VAL A 131 12.44 -0.23 -7.09
C VAL A 131 13.11 -1.13 -6.07
N MET A 132 12.64 -1.00 -4.82
CA MET A 132 12.98 -1.86 -3.70
C MET A 132 11.69 -2.48 -3.17
N ILE A 133 11.67 -3.80 -3.05
CA ILE A 133 10.49 -4.57 -2.61
C ILE A 133 10.78 -5.10 -1.21
N THR A 134 10.07 -4.59 -0.22
CA THR A 134 10.24 -4.96 1.19
C THR A 134 8.89 -5.16 1.88
N GLY A 135 8.93 -5.58 3.14
CA GLY A 135 7.76 -5.60 4.00
C GLY A 135 8.11 -5.39 5.46
N TYR A 136 7.08 -4.99 6.22
CA TYR A 136 7.15 -4.78 7.67
C TYR A 136 6.03 -5.53 8.38
N GLY A 137 6.30 -5.92 9.62
CA GLY A 137 5.34 -6.59 10.48
C GLY A 137 4.58 -5.63 11.36
N PHE A 138 3.25 -5.56 11.20
CA PHE A 138 2.36 -4.75 12.03
C PHE A 138 0.92 -5.26 11.89
N ASP A 139 0.11 -5.14 12.93
CA ASP A 139 -1.33 -5.39 12.83
C ASP A 139 -2.03 -4.08 12.41
N MET A 140 -2.67 -4.10 11.25
CA MET A 140 -3.39 -2.93 10.72
C MET A 140 -4.46 -2.46 11.70
N LEU A 141 -4.48 -1.16 11.98
CA LEU A 141 -5.42 -0.56 12.92
C LEU A 141 -6.77 -0.28 12.26
N TYR A 142 -6.78 -0.10 10.94
CA TYR A 142 -7.92 0.43 10.18
C TYR A 142 -8.34 1.81 10.66
N ALA A 143 -7.39 2.63 11.11
CA ALA A 143 -7.65 3.93 11.72
C ALA A 143 -7.63 5.09 10.70
N GLY A 144 -7.76 4.78 9.41
CA GLY A 144 -7.92 5.73 8.32
C GLY A 144 -6.91 6.88 8.40
N PRO A 145 -7.37 8.13 8.55
CA PRO A 145 -6.49 9.29 8.62
C PRO A 145 -5.39 9.21 9.69
N ARG A 146 -5.69 8.70 10.89
CA ARG A 146 -4.67 8.62 11.95
C ARG A 146 -3.59 7.59 11.61
N GLU A 147 -3.97 6.51 10.97
CA GLU A 147 -3.03 5.49 10.51
C GLU A 147 -2.20 5.96 9.32
N ALA A 148 -2.73 6.83 8.44
CA ALA A 148 -1.95 7.49 7.39
C ALA A 148 -0.79 8.34 7.96
N VAL A 149 -1.00 9.01 9.10
CA VAL A 149 0.06 9.73 9.82
C VAL A 149 1.10 8.76 10.39
N LEU A 150 0.68 7.67 11.04
CA LEU A 150 1.59 6.63 11.53
C LEU A 150 2.42 6.03 10.38
N HIS A 151 1.75 5.72 9.28
CA HIS A 151 2.33 5.24 8.04
C HIS A 151 3.42 6.17 7.50
N SER A 152 3.24 7.48 7.60
CA SER A 152 4.22 8.47 7.17
C SER A 152 5.43 8.50 8.10
N ILE A 153 5.21 8.44 9.42
CA ILE A 153 6.28 8.46 10.44
C ILE A 153 7.29 7.33 10.20
N PHE A 154 6.85 6.08 10.09
CA PHE A 154 7.82 5.00 9.95
C PHE A 154 8.47 4.93 8.56
N ARG A 155 7.86 5.55 7.53
CA ARG A 155 8.46 5.69 6.20
C ARG A 155 9.53 6.78 6.18
N GLN A 156 9.30 7.89 6.88
CA GLN A 156 10.36 8.85 7.17
C GLN A 156 11.51 8.18 7.91
N ASN A 157 11.22 7.38 8.94
CA ASN A 157 12.24 6.59 9.66
C ASN A 157 12.96 5.56 8.80
N SER A 158 12.34 5.12 7.69
CA SER A 158 12.96 4.19 6.73
C SER A 158 13.74 4.91 5.63
N GLY A 159 13.83 6.25 5.65
CA GLY A 159 14.58 7.04 4.67
C GLY A 159 13.80 7.52 3.46
N CYS A 160 12.46 7.44 3.48
CA CYS A 160 11.64 7.94 2.38
C CYS A 160 11.42 9.45 2.51
N ALA A 161 11.55 10.16 1.40
CA ALA A 161 11.26 11.59 1.30
C ALA A 161 9.79 11.87 0.99
N HIS A 162 9.11 10.91 0.33
CA HIS A 162 7.71 11.04 -0.03
C HIS A 162 6.93 9.77 0.34
N PHE A 163 5.64 9.92 0.63
CA PHE A 163 4.71 8.80 0.82
C PHE A 163 3.44 8.99 0.01
N ILE A 164 3.07 7.97 -0.78
CA ILE A 164 1.82 7.94 -1.53
C ILE A 164 0.65 7.66 -0.58
N VAL A 165 -0.28 8.60 -0.50
CA VAL A 165 -1.56 8.44 0.22
C VAL A 165 -2.69 8.59 -0.77
N GLY A 166 -3.40 7.49 -1.05
CA GLY A 166 -4.54 7.47 -1.98
C GLY A 166 -5.88 7.78 -1.32
N ARG A 167 -6.95 7.52 -2.07
CA ARG A 167 -8.33 7.57 -1.59
C ARG A 167 -8.57 6.51 -0.51
N ASP A 168 -9.27 6.87 0.56
CA ASP A 168 -9.68 5.99 1.66
C ASP A 168 -8.49 5.20 2.28
N HIS A 169 -7.34 5.87 2.40
CA HIS A 169 -6.11 5.24 2.85
C HIS A 169 -6.24 4.71 4.28
N ALA A 170 -5.97 3.42 4.46
CA ALA A 170 -6.11 2.69 5.71
C ALA A 170 -7.53 2.72 6.32
N GLY A 171 -8.55 3.01 5.50
CA GLY A 171 -9.94 3.01 5.91
C GLY A 171 -10.55 1.61 6.02
N VAL A 172 -11.76 1.57 6.57
CA VAL A 172 -12.62 0.38 6.64
C VAL A 172 -14.07 0.83 6.66
N GLY A 173 -14.97 0.09 6.03
CA GLY A 173 -16.38 0.44 5.94
C GLY A 173 -16.57 1.87 5.39
N ASP A 174 -17.50 2.61 5.98
CA ASP A 174 -17.81 3.99 5.60
C ASP A 174 -17.49 4.98 6.75
N TYR A 175 -16.46 4.69 7.56
CA TYR A 175 -16.13 5.52 8.75
C TYR A 175 -15.34 6.79 8.41
N TYR A 176 -14.73 6.88 7.23
CA TYR A 176 -13.85 7.98 6.84
C TYR A 176 -14.21 8.50 5.45
N GLY A 177 -14.09 9.82 5.27
CA GLY A 177 -14.23 10.45 3.97
C GLY A 177 -13.12 10.06 3.00
N ALA A 178 -13.43 10.13 1.70
CA ALA A 178 -12.57 9.65 0.61
C ALA A 178 -11.13 10.20 0.65
N PHE A 179 -10.92 11.44 1.10
CA PHE A 179 -9.61 12.09 1.15
C PHE A 179 -9.22 12.59 2.55
N GLU A 180 -9.95 12.20 3.61
CA GLU A 180 -9.64 12.64 4.97
C GLU A 180 -8.23 12.20 5.41
N ALA A 181 -7.74 11.08 4.87
CA ALA A 181 -6.38 10.61 5.13
C ALA A 181 -5.28 11.48 4.51
N GLN A 182 -5.62 12.35 3.55
CA GLN A 182 -4.72 13.38 3.01
C GLN A 182 -4.93 14.70 3.76
N GLU A 183 -6.17 15.08 4.01
CA GLU A 183 -6.53 16.33 4.67
C GLU A 183 -6.03 16.43 6.12
N ILE A 184 -5.87 15.29 6.82
CA ILE A 184 -5.34 15.26 8.18
C ILE A 184 -3.97 15.94 8.31
N PHE A 185 -3.14 15.88 7.27
CA PHE A 185 -1.81 16.50 7.25
C PHE A 185 -1.88 18.03 7.24
N ASP A 186 -2.93 18.60 6.65
CA ASP A 186 -3.15 20.04 6.61
C ASP A 186 -3.90 20.53 7.87
N GLN A 187 -4.80 19.71 8.41
CA GLN A 187 -5.75 20.11 9.43
C GLN A 187 -5.31 19.79 10.87
N ARG A 188 -4.58 18.69 11.08
CA ARG A 188 -4.33 18.14 12.44
C ARG A 188 -2.88 17.82 12.73
N VAL A 189 -2.06 17.51 11.72
CA VAL A 189 -0.63 17.29 11.93
C VAL A 189 0.05 18.64 12.19
N PRO A 190 0.79 18.82 13.31
CA PRO A 190 1.48 20.07 13.56
C PRO A 190 2.49 20.38 12.45
N LYS A 191 2.54 21.65 12.02
CA LYS A 191 3.50 22.10 11.01
C LYS A 191 4.93 21.80 11.47
N GLY A 192 5.73 21.18 10.60
CA GLY A 192 7.11 20.79 10.89
C GLY A 192 7.27 19.56 11.78
N ALA A 193 6.19 18.82 12.08
CA ALA A 193 6.28 17.55 12.80
C ALA A 193 6.86 16.41 11.96
N LEU A 194 6.81 16.52 10.63
CA LEU A 194 7.28 15.52 9.68
C LEU A 194 8.09 16.23 8.58
N ASP A 195 9.17 15.58 8.15
CA ASP A 195 9.99 15.98 7.00
C ASP A 195 9.53 15.27 5.72
N ILE A 196 8.89 14.10 5.84
CA ILE A 196 8.33 13.36 4.71
C ILE A 196 7.14 14.12 4.13
N GLU A 197 7.10 14.24 2.80
CA GLU A 197 6.01 14.88 2.08
C GLU A 197 4.98 13.84 1.59
N ILE A 198 3.72 14.26 1.49
CA ILE A 198 2.63 13.38 1.05
C ILE A 198 2.39 13.59 -0.44
N PHE A 199 2.61 12.54 -1.23
CA PHE A 199 2.08 12.47 -2.58
C PHE A 199 0.60 12.10 -2.49
N LYS A 200 -0.26 13.13 -2.49
CA LYS A 200 -1.72 13.00 -2.46
C LYS A 200 -2.16 12.35 -3.77
N ALA A 201 -2.41 11.04 -3.79
CA ALA A 201 -2.87 10.30 -4.97
C ALA A 201 -4.39 10.30 -5.08
N ASP A 202 -4.92 9.79 -6.19
CA ASP A 202 -6.35 9.55 -6.39
C ASP A 202 -6.55 8.18 -7.06
N HIS A 203 -7.80 7.78 -7.26
CA HIS A 203 -8.15 6.59 -8.02
C HIS A 203 -7.48 6.65 -9.40
N THR A 204 -6.66 5.65 -9.68
CA THR A 204 -6.00 5.49 -10.98
C THR A 204 -6.76 4.48 -11.82
N ALA A 205 -7.09 4.86 -13.05
CA ALA A 205 -7.75 3.99 -14.01
C ALA A 205 -7.14 4.18 -15.40
N TYR A 206 -7.27 3.17 -16.25
CA TYR A 206 -6.86 3.28 -17.64
C TYR A 206 -7.90 4.07 -18.42
N SER A 207 -7.50 5.21 -19.00
CA SER A 207 -8.33 6.02 -19.89
C SER A 207 -8.25 5.48 -21.32
N LYS A 208 -9.41 5.17 -21.90
CA LYS A 208 -9.56 4.79 -23.31
C LYS A 208 -9.30 5.97 -24.25
N LYS A 209 -9.65 7.20 -23.83
CA LYS A 209 -9.43 8.43 -24.60
C LYS A 209 -7.95 8.77 -24.72
N LEU A 210 -7.20 8.62 -23.64
CA LEU A 210 -5.78 9.00 -23.57
C LEU A 210 -4.82 7.81 -23.76
N ASN A 211 -5.37 6.59 -23.86
CA ASN A 211 -4.62 5.35 -24.06
C ASN A 211 -3.53 5.11 -23.00
N LYS A 212 -3.76 5.58 -21.76
CA LYS A 212 -2.83 5.48 -20.63
C LYS A 212 -3.56 5.46 -19.30
N VAL A 213 -2.87 5.00 -18.24
CA VAL A 213 -3.35 5.18 -16.87
C VAL A 213 -3.28 6.66 -16.50
N VAL A 214 -4.29 7.15 -15.82
CA VAL A 214 -4.37 8.51 -15.28
C VAL A 214 -4.98 8.47 -13.88
N MET A 215 -4.69 9.47 -13.04
CA MET A 215 -5.49 9.75 -11.86
C MET A 215 -6.79 10.43 -12.31
N MET A 216 -7.93 9.97 -11.80
CA MET A 216 -9.24 10.43 -12.27
C MET A 216 -9.45 11.95 -12.11
N ARG A 217 -8.93 12.56 -11.04
CA ARG A 217 -8.94 14.02 -10.87
C ARG A 217 -8.24 14.83 -11.97
N ASP A 218 -7.27 14.24 -12.68
CA ASP A 218 -6.48 14.95 -13.70
C ASP A 218 -7.21 15.00 -15.05
N VAL A 219 -8.35 14.31 -15.16
CA VAL A 219 -9.16 14.19 -16.38
C VAL A 219 -10.65 14.44 -16.09
N PRO A 220 -11.02 15.64 -15.61
CA PRO A 220 -12.40 15.97 -15.22
C PRO A 220 -13.40 15.94 -16.38
N ASP A 221 -12.93 15.85 -17.62
CA ASP A 221 -13.70 15.75 -18.86
C ASP A 221 -14.11 14.31 -19.23
N HIS A 222 -13.68 13.31 -18.45
CA HIS A 222 -14.02 11.91 -18.67
C HIS A 222 -15.32 11.50 -17.97
N SER A 223 -16.09 10.64 -18.64
CA SER A 223 -17.18 9.89 -18.01
C SER A 223 -16.69 8.52 -17.55
N ILE A 224 -17.49 7.79 -16.76
CA ILE A 224 -17.06 6.49 -16.23
C ILE A 224 -16.83 5.45 -17.33
N GLU A 225 -17.52 5.58 -18.46
CA GLU A 225 -17.42 4.72 -19.64
C GLU A 225 -16.08 4.89 -20.38
N ASP A 226 -15.41 6.03 -20.19
CA ASP A 226 -14.08 6.30 -20.76
C ASP A 226 -12.97 5.52 -20.04
N PHE A 227 -13.26 4.89 -18.90
CA PHE A 227 -12.29 4.13 -18.14
C PHE A 227 -12.46 2.61 -18.31
N VAL A 228 -11.36 1.87 -18.16
CA VAL A 228 -11.37 0.42 -17.96
C VAL A 228 -11.34 0.15 -16.47
N ILE A 229 -12.47 -0.29 -15.92
CA ILE A 229 -12.64 -0.61 -14.50
C ILE A 229 -13.11 -2.05 -14.40
N LEU A 230 -12.42 -2.87 -13.60
CA LEU A 230 -12.81 -4.24 -13.28
C LEU A 230 -12.96 -4.39 -11.78
N SER A 231 -14.10 -4.95 -11.35
CA SER A 231 -14.29 -5.29 -9.95
C SER A 231 -13.39 -6.46 -9.54
N GLY A 232 -12.93 -6.49 -8.30
CA GLY A 232 -12.11 -7.59 -7.79
C GLY A 232 -12.80 -8.96 -7.90
N THR A 233 -14.14 -9.00 -7.83
CA THR A 233 -14.92 -10.22 -8.07
C THR A 233 -14.80 -10.68 -9.52
N LYS A 234 -14.91 -9.77 -10.50
CA LYS A 234 -14.77 -10.12 -11.92
C LYS A 234 -13.34 -10.55 -12.25
N VAL A 235 -12.33 -9.86 -11.70
CA VAL A 235 -10.92 -10.23 -11.86
C VAL A 235 -10.67 -11.67 -11.39
N ARG A 236 -11.14 -12.02 -10.19
CA ARG A 236 -10.98 -13.38 -9.64
C ARG A 236 -11.71 -14.43 -10.48
N GLN A 237 -12.93 -14.14 -10.93
CA GLN A 237 -13.69 -15.05 -11.81
C GLN A 237 -12.94 -15.34 -13.11
N MET A 238 -12.41 -14.30 -13.76
CA MET A 238 -11.64 -14.45 -15.00
C MET A 238 -10.37 -15.28 -14.78
N LEU A 239 -9.60 -14.96 -13.73
CA LEU A 239 -8.37 -15.69 -13.42
C LEU A 239 -8.63 -17.17 -13.05
N ALA A 240 -9.68 -17.46 -12.28
CA ALA A 240 -10.07 -18.83 -11.95
C ALA A 240 -10.55 -19.62 -13.19
N ALA A 241 -11.19 -18.95 -14.14
CA ALA A 241 -11.61 -19.55 -15.42
C ALA A 241 -10.44 -19.70 -16.43
N GLY A 242 -9.24 -19.22 -16.11
CA GLY A 242 -8.11 -19.18 -17.06
C GLY A 242 -8.26 -18.14 -18.18
N GLU A 243 -9.13 -17.15 -17.99
CA GLU A 243 -9.34 -16.05 -18.93
C GLU A 243 -8.31 -14.94 -18.71
N ASP A 244 -7.73 -14.43 -19.79
CA ASP A 244 -6.79 -13.32 -19.73
C ASP A 244 -7.47 -12.03 -19.26
N LEU A 245 -6.79 -11.28 -18.38
CA LEU A 245 -7.21 -9.94 -18.02
C LEU A 245 -6.84 -8.95 -19.14
N PRO A 246 -7.63 -7.88 -19.37
CA PRO A 246 -7.27 -6.83 -20.30
C PRO A 246 -5.90 -6.24 -19.97
N GLN A 247 -5.08 -5.98 -21.00
CA GLN A 247 -3.72 -5.45 -20.83
C GLN A 247 -3.72 -4.03 -20.23
N GLU A 248 -4.83 -3.31 -20.41
CA GLU A 248 -5.15 -2.03 -19.80
C GLU A 248 -5.25 -2.13 -18.27
N PHE A 249 -5.64 -3.31 -17.76
CA PHE A 249 -5.84 -3.56 -16.34
C PHE A 249 -4.62 -4.21 -15.68
N ALA A 250 -4.07 -5.27 -16.27
CA ALA A 250 -2.95 -6.02 -15.70
C ALA A 250 -1.93 -6.42 -16.77
N ARG A 251 -0.65 -6.46 -16.37
CA ARG A 251 0.42 -6.99 -17.23
C ARG A 251 0.22 -8.50 -17.42
N PRO A 252 0.34 -9.05 -18.65
CA PRO A 252 0.09 -10.47 -18.90
C PRO A 252 0.92 -11.42 -18.03
N GLU A 253 2.19 -11.08 -17.77
CA GLU A 253 3.11 -11.90 -16.98
C GLU A 253 2.73 -11.91 -15.50
N VAL A 254 2.23 -10.78 -15.00
CA VAL A 254 1.70 -10.67 -13.63
C VAL A 254 0.39 -11.44 -13.54
N ALA A 255 -0.51 -11.26 -14.51
CA ALA A 255 -1.79 -11.96 -14.56
C ALA A 255 -1.61 -13.49 -14.60
N LYS A 256 -0.62 -14.00 -15.33
CA LYS A 256 -0.29 -15.44 -15.38
C LYS A 256 0.12 -16.02 -14.02
N ILE A 257 0.89 -15.29 -13.22
CA ILE A 257 1.25 -15.72 -11.85
C ILE A 257 0.00 -15.85 -10.99
N LEU A 258 -0.90 -14.87 -11.08
CA LEU A 258 -2.15 -14.87 -10.31
C LEU A 258 -3.12 -15.95 -10.82
N MET A 259 -3.22 -16.15 -12.13
CA MET A 259 -4.05 -17.16 -12.78
C MET A 259 -3.64 -18.57 -12.33
N ALA A 260 -2.34 -18.87 -12.36
CA ALA A 260 -1.82 -20.17 -11.92
C ALA A 260 -2.18 -20.47 -10.45
N HIS A 261 -2.20 -19.44 -9.60
CA HIS A 261 -2.66 -19.60 -8.23
C HIS A 261 -4.17 -19.91 -8.16
N TYR A 262 -5.02 -19.11 -8.80
CA TYR A 262 -6.47 -19.30 -8.76
C TYR A 262 -6.94 -20.62 -9.39
N GLN A 263 -6.26 -21.10 -10.43
CA GLN A 263 -6.57 -22.40 -11.03
C GLN A 263 -6.18 -23.60 -10.16
N ASN A 264 -5.20 -23.44 -9.26
CA ASN A 264 -4.80 -24.48 -8.33
C ASN A 264 -5.67 -24.51 -7.05
N GLU A 265 -6.42 -23.44 -6.76
CA GLU A 265 -7.39 -23.39 -5.66
C GLU A 265 -8.81 -23.86 -6.06
N ALA A 266 -9.10 -23.92 -7.37
CA ALA A 266 -10.39 -24.37 -7.93
C ALA A 266 -10.48 -25.89 -8.06
#